data_AF-A0AAE5JAL6-F1
#
_entry.id   AF-A0AAE5JAL6-F1
#
_cell.length_a   1.000
_cell.length_b   1.000
_cell.length_c   1.000
_cell.angle_alpha   90.00
_cell.angle_beta   90.00
_cell.angle_gamma   90.00
#
_symmetry.space_group_name_H-M   'P 1'
#
loop_
_entity.id
_entity.type
_entity.pdbx_description
1 polymer ?
#
loop_
_entity_poly.entity_id
_entity_poly.type
_entity_poly.pdbx_seq_one_letter_code
_entity_poly.pdbx_strand_id
1 'polypeptide(L)'
;MKIKVFVSNLAKYNDGELTGQWFDLPVDDVNVDILDKLDLGGDSELGYHDEWFISDYEAPFSISEDGSTLYGLNELAEALENFDTIEDVYNALDDREATGCEDVYDFDDDFFDTMFESKQEVARAVFFGDIHNWLDPYIFLNGCGNCESMTEYDYQEMLNNHASEIIEEFKMENI
;
A
#
# COMPACT_ATOMS: atom_id res chain seq x y z
N MET A 1 -2.78 -8.43 5.98
CA MET A 1 -1.56 -8.06 5.21
C MET A 1 -0.38 -8.11 6.17
N LYS A 2 0.86 -8.33 5.71
CA LYS A 2 2.01 -8.49 6.63
C LYS A 2 2.94 -7.28 6.59
N ILE A 3 3.17 -6.69 7.76
CA ILE A 3 4.15 -5.64 7.98
C ILE A 3 5.14 -6.15 9.02
N LYS A 4 6.42 -6.16 8.67
CA LYS A 4 7.50 -6.41 9.62
C LYS A 4 8.48 -5.26 9.64
N VAL A 5 8.98 -4.97 10.81
CA VAL A 5 9.97 -3.92 11.03
C VAL A 5 11.17 -4.47 11.79
N PHE A 6 12.35 -4.06 11.38
CA PHE A 6 13.57 -4.26 12.16
C PHE A 6 13.85 -3.01 12.97
N VAL A 7 13.66 -3.09 14.28
CA VAL A 7 13.83 -1.96 15.19
C VAL A 7 15.18 -2.09 15.87
N SER A 8 16.00 -1.04 15.76
CA SER A 8 17.38 -0.97 16.23
C SER A 8 17.52 0.03 17.38
N ASN A 9 18.45 -0.20 18.31
CA ASN A 9 18.83 0.78 19.31
C ASN A 9 19.78 1.81 18.67
N LEU A 10 19.40 3.09 18.68
CA LEU A 10 20.11 4.22 18.11
C LEU A 10 21.43 4.53 18.86
N ALA A 11 21.43 4.51 20.20
CA ALA A 11 22.62 4.79 21.00
C ALA A 11 23.73 3.75 20.74
N LYS A 12 23.38 2.46 20.78
CA LYS A 12 24.32 1.37 20.50
C LYS A 12 24.80 1.37 19.04
N TYR A 13 23.90 1.67 18.10
CA TYR A 13 24.28 1.84 16.70
C TYR A 13 25.31 2.97 16.52
N ASN A 14 25.13 4.11 17.20
CA ASN A 14 26.08 5.23 17.18
C ASN A 14 27.45 4.87 17.79
N ASP A 15 27.49 3.93 18.74
CA ASP A 15 28.72 3.37 19.32
C ASP A 15 29.37 2.27 18.45
N GLY A 16 28.79 1.98 17.28
CA GLY A 16 29.29 0.98 16.32
C GLY A 16 28.88 -0.46 16.63
N GLU A 17 27.91 -0.65 17.53
CA GLU A 17 27.32 -1.96 17.83
C GLU A 17 26.09 -2.20 16.94
N LEU A 18 26.10 -3.31 16.18
CA LEU A 18 24.91 -3.76 15.46
C LEU A 18 23.91 -4.34 16.46
N THR A 19 22.73 -3.73 16.55
CA THR A 19 21.67 -4.13 17.48
C THR A 19 20.31 -3.99 16.82
N GLY A 20 19.34 -4.78 17.29
CA GLY A 20 17.96 -4.71 16.83
C GLY A 20 17.32 -6.07 16.68
N GLN A 21 16.02 -6.08 16.42
CA GLN A 21 15.22 -7.28 16.27
C GLN A 21 14.07 -7.07 15.27
N TRP A 22 13.68 -8.15 14.59
CA TRP A 22 12.49 -8.19 13.74
C TRP A 22 11.23 -8.37 14.59
N PHE A 23 10.21 -7.59 14.26
CA PHE A 23 8.88 -7.67 14.86
C PHE A 23 7.81 -7.71 13.76
N ASP A 24 6.83 -8.59 13.93
CA ASP A 24 5.60 -8.60 13.12
C ASP A 24 4.60 -7.63 13.77
N LEU A 25 3.96 -6.78 12.96
CA LEU A 25 2.88 -5.89 13.38
C LEU A 25 1.51 -6.44 12.93
N PRO A 26 0.41 -6.11 13.64
CA PRO A 26 0.38 -5.34 14.89
C PRO A 26 0.84 -6.15 16.11
N VAL A 27 1.24 -5.42 17.16
CA VAL A 27 1.47 -5.92 18.53
C VAL A 27 0.50 -5.25 19.50
N ASP A 28 0.26 -5.87 20.67
CA ASP A 28 -0.69 -5.38 21.67
C ASP A 28 -0.24 -4.05 22.31
N ASP A 29 1.05 -3.92 22.65
CA ASP A 29 1.64 -2.68 23.16
C ASP A 29 3.06 -2.49 22.61
N VAL A 30 3.26 -1.47 21.77
CA VAL A 30 4.57 -1.17 21.17
C VAL A 30 5.68 -0.99 22.21
N ASN A 31 5.39 -0.38 23.36
CA ASN A 31 6.40 -0.21 24.41
C ASN A 31 6.81 -1.55 24.99
N VAL A 32 5.85 -2.39 25.35
CA VAL A 32 6.11 -3.66 26.05
C VAL A 32 6.61 -4.75 25.09
N ASP A 33 6.01 -4.83 23.90
CA ASP A 33 6.26 -5.90 22.96
C ASP A 33 7.40 -5.64 21.99
N ILE A 34 7.86 -4.39 21.87
CA ILE A 34 8.98 -4.04 21.01
C ILE A 34 10.06 -3.33 21.80
N LEU A 35 9.77 -2.15 22.39
CA LEU A 35 10.79 -1.28 22.96
C LEU A 35 11.45 -1.86 24.22
N ASP A 36 10.69 -2.49 25.12
CA ASP A 36 11.19 -3.17 26.34
C ASP A 36 12.08 -4.37 26.01
N LYS A 37 11.93 -4.94 24.81
CA LYS A 37 12.78 -6.04 24.33
C LYS A 37 14.09 -5.54 23.75
N LEU A 38 14.18 -4.25 23.45
CA LEU A 38 15.42 -3.60 23.06
C LEU A 38 16.15 -3.14 24.34
N ASP A 39 17.46 -3.40 24.42
CA ASP A 39 18.30 -2.92 25.51
C ASP A 39 18.58 -1.41 25.32
N LEU A 40 17.54 -0.58 25.51
CA LEU A 40 17.53 0.87 25.33
C LEU A 40 18.11 1.65 26.53
N GLY A 41 18.68 0.97 27.53
CA GLY A 41 19.20 1.62 28.73
C GLY A 41 18.08 2.15 29.63
N GLY A 42 17.75 1.41 30.70
CA GLY A 42 16.70 1.80 31.64
C GLY A 42 17.08 2.97 32.56
N ASP A 43 16.11 3.86 32.78
CA ASP A 43 16.07 5.00 33.72
C ASP A 43 16.60 6.34 33.20
N SER A 44 16.30 6.70 31.95
CA SER A 44 16.16 8.13 31.62
C SER A 44 14.83 8.61 32.22
N GLU A 45 14.85 9.71 32.99
CA GLU A 45 13.62 10.39 33.48
C GLU A 45 12.69 10.85 32.32
N LEU A 46 13.08 10.59 31.06
CA LEU A 46 12.47 11.05 29.81
C LEU A 46 11.81 9.92 28.98
N GLY A 47 11.92 8.65 29.37
CA GLY A 47 11.26 7.51 28.70
C GLY A 47 11.99 6.99 27.45
N TYR A 48 11.54 5.84 26.94
CA TYR A 48 12.08 5.08 25.80
C TYR A 48 12.17 5.83 24.45
N HIS A 49 11.79 7.11 24.42
CA HIS A 49 11.13 7.67 23.25
C HIS A 49 12.05 7.94 22.05
N ASP A 50 13.36 8.17 22.25
CA ASP A 50 14.24 8.67 21.19
C ASP A 50 15.47 7.80 20.87
N GLU A 51 15.67 6.67 21.57
CA GLU A 51 16.86 5.82 21.38
C GLU A 51 16.63 4.62 20.46
N TRP A 52 15.62 4.65 19.60
CA TRP A 52 15.34 3.60 18.63
C TRP A 52 15.01 4.17 17.25
N PHE A 53 15.18 3.34 16.22
CA PHE A 53 14.75 3.65 14.86
C PHE A 53 14.44 2.36 14.09
N ILE A 54 13.65 2.47 13.04
CA ILE A 54 13.41 1.36 12.10
C ILE A 54 14.55 1.42 11.07
N SER A 55 15.40 0.39 11.04
CA SER A 55 16.53 0.35 10.11
C SER A 55 16.31 -0.53 8.90
N ASP A 56 15.28 -1.39 8.92
CA ASP A 56 14.86 -2.24 7.81
C ASP A 56 13.38 -2.63 7.98
N TYR A 57 12.73 -3.07 6.90
CA TYR A 57 11.33 -3.52 6.94
C TYR A 57 11.00 -4.52 5.82
N GLU A 58 9.95 -5.32 6.04
CA GLU A 58 9.30 -6.14 5.01
C GLU A 58 7.82 -5.74 4.95
N ALA A 59 7.42 -5.04 3.89
CA ALA A 59 6.04 -4.60 3.66
C ALA A 59 5.74 -4.51 2.15
N PRO A 60 4.47 -4.58 1.71
CA PRO A 60 4.10 -4.44 0.30
C PRO A 60 4.08 -2.98 -0.19
N PHE A 61 4.41 -2.01 0.67
CA PHE A 61 4.48 -0.58 0.37
C PHE A 61 5.75 0.01 0.98
N SER A 62 6.12 1.22 0.54
CA SER A 62 7.30 1.90 1.07
C SER A 62 7.01 2.55 2.42
N ILE A 63 7.85 2.28 3.42
CA ILE A 63 7.82 2.95 4.72
C ILE A 63 8.87 4.08 4.68
N SER A 64 8.43 5.33 4.75
CA SER A 64 9.33 6.50 4.80
C SER A 64 9.80 6.79 6.23
N GLU A 65 11.04 7.26 6.37
CA GLU A 65 11.63 7.67 7.66
C GLU A 65 10.90 8.87 8.28
N ASP A 66 10.29 9.72 7.44
CA ASP A 66 9.78 11.03 7.84
C ASP A 66 8.34 10.99 8.40
N GLY A 67 7.58 9.92 8.09
CA GLY A 67 6.13 9.87 8.30
C GLY A 67 5.61 8.65 9.06
N SER A 68 6.44 7.64 9.29
CA SER A 68 5.99 6.36 9.86
C SER A 68 6.60 6.14 11.24
N THR A 69 5.93 6.65 12.29
CA THR A 69 6.30 6.24 13.65
C THR A 69 5.97 4.76 13.85
N LEU A 70 6.75 4.05 14.67
CA LEU A 70 6.46 2.66 15.02
C LEU A 70 5.03 2.45 15.54
N TYR A 71 4.49 3.45 16.25
CA TYR A 71 3.11 3.47 16.72
C TYR A 71 2.11 3.60 15.57
N GLY A 72 2.32 4.55 14.66
CA GLY A 72 1.44 4.71 13.49
C GLY A 72 1.49 3.50 12.55
N LEU A 73 2.65 2.83 12.44
CA LEU A 73 2.75 1.56 11.72
C LEU A 73 2.01 0.43 12.41
N ASN A 74 2.00 0.40 13.74
CA ASN A 74 1.24 -0.59 14.50
C ASN A 74 -0.26 -0.40 14.32
N GLU A 75 -0.73 0.84 14.43
CA GLU A 75 -2.13 1.23 14.18
C GLU A 75 -2.56 0.91 12.74
N LEU A 76 -1.72 1.25 11.76
CA LEU A 76 -1.93 0.86 10.37
C LEU A 76 -2.03 -0.66 10.20
N ALA A 77 -1.12 -1.42 10.83
CA ALA A 77 -1.13 -2.88 10.73
C ALA A 77 -2.40 -3.49 11.33
N GLU A 78 -2.92 -2.91 12.42
CA GLU A 78 -4.21 -3.30 13.02
C GLU A 78 -5.38 -3.01 12.08
N ALA A 79 -5.42 -1.81 11.48
CA ALA A 79 -6.45 -1.45 10.51
C ALA A 79 -6.41 -2.36 9.25
N LEU A 80 -5.22 -2.83 8.86
CA LEU A 80 -4.99 -3.70 7.71
C LEU A 80 -5.13 -5.20 8.02
N GLU A 81 -5.48 -5.59 9.25
CA GLU A 81 -5.51 -7.01 9.67
C GLU A 81 -6.51 -7.84 8.85
N ASN A 82 -7.61 -7.23 8.41
CA ASN A 82 -8.68 -7.90 7.64
C ASN A 82 -8.46 -7.91 6.11
N PHE A 83 -7.35 -7.36 5.62
CA PHE A 83 -7.07 -7.27 4.18
C PHE A 83 -5.90 -8.16 3.83
N ASP A 84 -6.01 -9.09 2.88
CA ASP A 84 -4.93 -10.03 2.58
C ASP A 84 -3.94 -9.44 1.55
N THR A 85 -4.43 -8.63 0.62
CA THR A 85 -3.71 -8.09 -0.54
C THR A 85 -3.89 -6.58 -0.71
N ILE A 86 -3.03 -5.94 -1.51
CA ILE A 86 -3.18 -4.52 -1.87
C ILE A 86 -4.48 -4.29 -2.64
N GLU A 87 -4.90 -5.27 -3.45
CA GLU A 87 -6.18 -5.24 -4.14
C GLU A 87 -7.36 -5.20 -3.17
N ASP A 88 -7.34 -5.97 -2.08
CA ASP A 88 -8.41 -5.91 -1.07
C ASP A 88 -8.52 -4.51 -0.46
N VAL A 89 -7.37 -3.86 -0.21
CA VAL A 89 -7.33 -2.49 0.32
C VAL A 89 -7.85 -1.50 -0.71
N TYR A 90 -7.35 -1.56 -1.95
CA TYR A 90 -7.80 -0.70 -3.05
C TYR A 90 -9.31 -0.80 -3.28
N ASN A 91 -9.85 -2.01 -3.23
CA ASN A 91 -11.28 -2.25 -3.40
C ASN A 91 -12.14 -1.69 -2.26
N ALA A 92 -11.56 -1.46 -1.07
CA ALA A 92 -12.25 -0.89 0.06
C ALA A 92 -12.16 0.64 0.16
N LEU A 93 -11.36 1.29 -0.69
CA LEU A 93 -11.27 2.76 -0.73
C LEU A 93 -12.55 3.39 -1.25
N ASP A 94 -12.91 4.54 -0.66
CA ASP A 94 -13.99 5.40 -1.12
C ASP A 94 -13.54 6.28 -2.31
N ASP A 95 -12.31 6.82 -2.29
CA ASP A 95 -11.72 7.63 -3.36
C ASP A 95 -10.52 6.94 -4.04
N ARG A 96 -10.84 6.01 -4.96
CA ARG A 96 -9.81 5.30 -5.74
C ARG A 96 -9.05 6.20 -6.72
N GLU A 97 -9.62 7.32 -7.15
CA GLU A 97 -8.96 8.24 -8.09
C GLU A 97 -7.71 8.88 -7.46
N ALA A 98 -7.73 9.11 -6.14
CA ALA A 98 -6.61 9.68 -5.41
C ALA A 98 -5.33 8.81 -5.46
N THR A 99 -5.47 7.51 -5.69
CA THR A 99 -4.35 6.55 -5.76
C THR A 99 -3.53 6.68 -7.05
N GLY A 100 -4.08 7.33 -8.08
CA GLY A 100 -3.48 7.39 -9.42
C GLY A 100 -3.56 6.09 -10.22
N CYS A 101 -4.19 5.04 -9.68
CA CYS A 101 -4.51 3.84 -10.44
C CYS A 101 -5.55 4.13 -11.53
N GLU A 102 -5.45 3.43 -12.65
CA GLU A 102 -6.50 3.46 -13.67
C GLU A 102 -7.79 2.84 -13.11
N ASP A 103 -8.94 3.35 -13.54
CA ASP A 103 -10.23 2.79 -13.14
C ASP A 103 -10.56 1.60 -14.04
N VAL A 104 -10.33 0.39 -13.51
CA VAL A 104 -10.34 -0.86 -14.25
C VAL A 104 -11.67 -1.60 -14.08
N TYR A 105 -12.17 -2.13 -15.19
CA TYR A 105 -13.44 -2.84 -15.27
C TYR A 105 -13.25 -4.24 -15.87
N ASP A 106 -14.19 -5.14 -15.60
CA ASP A 106 -14.28 -6.41 -16.30
C ASP A 106 -14.47 -6.16 -17.81
N PHE A 107 -13.72 -6.90 -18.64
CA PHE A 107 -13.82 -6.77 -20.09
C PHE A 107 -15.00 -7.55 -20.63
N ASP A 108 -16.19 -6.95 -20.51
CA ASP A 108 -17.45 -7.49 -21.03
C ASP A 108 -18.31 -6.44 -21.75
N ASP A 109 -19.52 -6.85 -22.15
CA ASP A 109 -20.46 -5.96 -22.84
C ASP A 109 -21.02 -4.85 -21.92
N ASP A 110 -21.05 -5.07 -20.59
CA ASP A 110 -21.63 -4.14 -19.62
C ASP A 110 -20.75 -2.89 -19.48
N PHE A 111 -19.42 -3.05 -19.58
CA PHE A 111 -18.49 -1.93 -19.70
C PHE A 111 -18.87 -1.00 -20.87
N PHE A 112 -19.08 -1.55 -22.07
CA PHE A 112 -19.37 -0.73 -23.25
C PHE A 112 -20.72 -0.03 -23.17
N ASP A 113 -21.74 -0.72 -22.63
CA ASP A 113 -23.08 -0.17 -22.46
C ASP A 113 -23.14 0.91 -21.36
N THR A 114 -22.25 0.83 -20.36
CA THR A 114 -22.16 1.80 -19.25
C THR A 114 -21.33 3.03 -19.63
N MET A 115 -20.18 2.83 -20.28
CA MET A 115 -19.19 3.89 -20.48
C MET A 115 -19.45 4.75 -21.73
N PHE A 116 -20.33 4.34 -22.64
CA PHE A 116 -20.55 5.01 -23.92
C PHE A 116 -22.03 5.19 -24.27
N GLU A 117 -22.38 6.31 -24.91
CA GLU A 117 -23.76 6.57 -25.33
C GLU A 117 -24.09 5.95 -26.70
N SER A 118 -23.07 5.65 -27.50
CA SER A 118 -23.26 5.14 -28.86
C SER A 118 -22.17 4.18 -29.34
N LYS A 119 -22.56 3.29 -30.25
CA LYS A 119 -21.62 2.35 -30.90
C LYS A 119 -20.54 3.04 -31.71
N GLN A 120 -20.79 4.26 -32.18
CA GLN A 120 -19.82 5.08 -32.88
C GLN A 120 -18.70 5.54 -31.94
N GLU A 121 -19.04 5.88 -30.69
CA GLU A 121 -18.05 6.25 -29.68
C GLU A 121 -17.21 5.05 -29.27
N VAL A 122 -17.84 3.90 -29.02
CA VAL A 122 -17.15 2.63 -28.77
C VAL A 122 -16.16 2.32 -29.91
N ALA A 123 -16.63 2.36 -31.16
CA ALA A 123 -15.79 2.10 -32.31
C ALA A 123 -14.60 3.08 -32.42
N ARG A 124 -14.81 4.35 -32.06
CA ARG A 124 -13.74 5.36 -32.03
C ARG A 124 -12.74 5.07 -30.91
N ALA A 125 -13.21 4.84 -29.69
CA ALA A 125 -12.37 4.62 -28.51
C ALA A 125 -11.53 3.35 -28.63
N VAL A 126 -12.11 2.27 -29.15
CA VAL A 126 -11.38 1.02 -29.45
C VAL A 126 -10.39 1.23 -30.60
N PHE A 127 -10.76 1.94 -31.67
CA PHE A 127 -9.88 2.13 -32.82
C PHE A 127 -8.62 2.96 -32.50
N PHE A 128 -8.73 3.94 -31.60
CA PHE A 128 -7.62 4.78 -31.17
C PHE A 128 -6.98 4.36 -29.85
N GLY A 129 -7.50 3.30 -29.23
CA GLY A 129 -6.96 2.70 -28.02
C GLY A 129 -6.00 1.55 -28.31
N ASP A 130 -5.68 0.79 -27.28
CA ASP A 130 -4.79 -0.36 -27.35
C ASP A 130 -5.44 -1.58 -26.67
N ILE A 131 -6.27 -2.29 -27.44
CA ILE A 131 -6.77 -3.60 -27.03
C ILE A 131 -5.72 -4.64 -27.43
N HIS A 132 -4.88 -5.02 -26.47
CA HIS A 132 -3.83 -6.02 -26.67
C HIS A 132 -4.41 -7.37 -27.06
N ASN A 133 -5.45 -7.80 -26.34
CA ASN A 133 -6.15 -9.05 -26.58
C ASN A 133 -7.60 -8.98 -26.09
N TRP A 134 -8.54 -9.41 -26.95
CA TRP A 134 -9.97 -9.46 -26.65
C TRP A 134 -10.36 -10.55 -25.63
N LEU A 135 -9.39 -11.33 -25.15
CA LEU A 135 -9.55 -12.30 -24.08
C LEU A 135 -8.88 -11.86 -22.78
N ASP A 136 -8.33 -10.64 -22.74
CA ASP A 136 -7.87 -10.05 -21.49
C ASP A 136 -9.07 -9.89 -20.53
N PRO A 137 -8.86 -10.10 -19.23
CA PRO A 137 -9.94 -10.00 -18.25
C PRO A 137 -10.40 -8.56 -18.01
N TYR A 138 -9.53 -7.58 -18.28
CA TYR A 138 -9.73 -6.20 -17.85
C TYR A 138 -9.65 -5.18 -18.98
N ILE A 139 -10.43 -4.11 -18.83
CA ILE A 139 -10.50 -2.96 -19.74
C ILE A 139 -10.65 -1.67 -18.92
N PHE A 140 -10.08 -0.58 -19.42
CA PHE A 140 -10.20 0.75 -18.83
C PHE A 140 -10.16 1.85 -19.90
N LEU A 141 -10.47 3.08 -19.51
CA LEU A 141 -10.31 4.26 -20.36
C LEU A 141 -9.06 5.02 -19.94
N ASN A 142 -8.12 5.18 -20.86
CA ASN A 142 -6.97 6.03 -20.61
C ASN A 142 -7.38 7.51 -20.52
N GLY A 143 -6.43 8.39 -20.16
CA GLY A 143 -6.68 9.84 -20.04
C GLY A 143 -7.19 10.56 -21.30
N CYS A 144 -7.23 9.91 -22.46
CA CYS A 144 -7.84 10.43 -23.70
C CYS A 144 -9.26 9.88 -23.97
N GLY A 145 -9.79 9.02 -23.11
CA GLY A 145 -11.05 8.31 -23.30
C GLY A 145 -11.00 7.23 -24.38
N ASN A 146 -9.82 6.66 -24.63
CA ASN A 146 -9.66 5.50 -25.52
C ASN A 146 -9.56 4.21 -24.67
N CYS A 147 -10.03 3.08 -25.22
CA CYS A 147 -10.06 1.82 -24.49
C CYS A 147 -8.69 1.13 -24.52
N GLU A 148 -8.21 0.69 -23.37
CA GLU A 148 -7.02 -0.15 -23.25
C GLU A 148 -7.37 -1.42 -22.48
N SER A 149 -6.80 -2.56 -22.88
CA SER A 149 -6.98 -3.84 -22.18
C SER A 149 -5.72 -4.25 -21.44
N MET A 150 -5.88 -4.94 -20.32
CA MET A 150 -4.74 -5.40 -19.52
C MET A 150 -4.96 -6.82 -18.98
N THR A 151 -3.86 -7.54 -18.82
CA THR A 151 -3.91 -8.88 -18.22
C THR A 151 -4.09 -8.79 -16.71
N GLU A 152 -4.44 -9.92 -16.07
CA GLU A 152 -4.39 -10.04 -14.61
C GLU A 152 -3.03 -9.62 -14.04
N TYR A 153 -1.95 -10.02 -14.72
CA TYR A 153 -0.61 -9.68 -14.27
C TYR A 153 -0.36 -8.17 -14.30
N ASP A 154 -0.75 -7.51 -15.39
CA ASP A 154 -0.57 -6.06 -15.54
C ASP A 154 -1.43 -5.28 -14.53
N TYR A 155 -2.64 -5.77 -14.24
CA TYR A 155 -3.50 -5.21 -13.20
C TYR A 155 -2.87 -5.28 -11.81
N GLN A 156 -2.39 -6.47 -11.42
CA GLN A 156 -1.68 -6.64 -10.15
C GLN A 156 -0.39 -5.82 -10.11
N GLU A 157 0.35 -5.72 -11.22
CA GLU A 157 1.55 -4.89 -11.30
C GLU A 157 1.22 -3.40 -11.12
N MET A 158 0.14 -2.91 -11.73
CA MET A 158 -0.35 -1.54 -11.54
C MET A 158 -0.64 -1.26 -10.06
N LEU A 159 -1.41 -2.11 -9.39
CA LEU A 159 -1.73 -1.96 -7.97
C LEU A 159 -0.48 -1.97 -7.09
N ASN A 160 0.46 -2.91 -7.35
CA ASN A 160 1.70 -2.99 -6.59
C ASN A 160 2.60 -1.76 -6.80
N ASN A 161 2.63 -1.20 -8.02
CA ASN A 161 3.39 0.02 -8.31
C ASN A 161 2.82 1.27 -7.61
N HIS A 162 1.53 1.26 -7.29
CA HIS A 162 0.84 2.32 -6.55
C HIS A 162 0.54 1.93 -5.09
N ALA A 163 1.15 0.86 -4.58
CA ALA A 163 0.83 0.35 -3.25
C ALA A 163 1.03 1.38 -2.14
N SER A 164 1.97 2.31 -2.30
CA SER A 164 2.21 3.35 -1.30
C SER A 164 1.08 4.39 -1.31
N GLU A 165 0.66 4.84 -2.49
CA GLU A 165 -0.45 5.77 -2.69
C GLU A 165 -1.78 5.16 -2.21
N ILE A 166 -2.02 3.89 -2.50
CA ILE A 166 -3.20 3.15 -2.01
C ILE A 166 -3.23 3.11 -0.48
N ILE A 167 -2.09 2.83 0.16
CA ILE A 167 -2.01 2.75 1.62
C ILE A 167 -2.10 4.13 2.27
N GLU A 168 -1.55 5.17 1.63
CA GLU A 168 -1.71 6.55 2.12
C GLU A 168 -3.16 7.02 2.04
N GLU A 169 -3.89 6.73 0.96
CA GLU A 169 -5.32 7.04 0.88
C GLU A 169 -6.11 6.25 1.92
N PHE A 170 -5.84 4.96 2.08
CA PHE A 170 -6.48 4.13 3.10
C PHE A 170 -6.30 4.71 4.51
N LYS A 171 -5.09 5.21 4.83
CA LYS A 171 -4.84 5.92 6.09
C LYS A 171 -5.74 7.15 6.20
N MET A 172 -5.77 8.02 5.20
CA MET A 172 -6.57 9.24 5.24
C MET A 172 -8.07 8.98 5.47
N GLU A 173 -8.59 7.89 4.91
CA GLU A 173 -10.00 7.51 5.04
C GLU A 173 -10.34 6.86 6.40
N ASN A 174 -9.39 6.15 7.02
CA ASN A 174 -9.70 5.22 8.12
C ASN A 174 -9.00 5.52 9.46
N ILE A 175 -7.94 6.34 9.47
CA ILE A 175 -7.07 6.59 10.63
C ILE A 175 -6.83 8.11 10.79
#